data_AF-A0A9P5PQU4-F1
#
_entry.id   AF-A0A9P5PQU4-F1
#
_cell.length_a   1.000
_cell.length_b   1.000
_cell.length_c   1.000
_cell.angle_alpha   90.00
_cell.angle_beta   90.00
_cell.angle_gamma   90.00
#
_symmetry.space_group_name_H-M   'P 1'
#
loop_
_entity.id
_entity.type
_entity.pdbx_description
1 polymer ?
#
loop_
_entity_poly.entity_id
_entity_poly.type
_entity_poly.pdbx_seq_one_letter_code
_entity_poly.pdbx_strand_id
1 'polypeptide(L)'
;VPIWENALDLLSGCNQTLSKSSEIASGYHLPPPCFFLAPQDVKTRSNLFHGWLRMRDLVLYLLASPTCDSLCFSCDEWRVLLDTTAGFWSPNTSEQETKRGNQRLQVMAAIEKSLQRSSISLKLEAIAPQVTDFKEQNLLQSKPPEATICRRILWEVNELNFRQELISLDRQLDTSHRSSVDRRDVLDACWAGYA
;
A
#
# COMPACT_ATOMS: atom_id res chain seq x y z
N VAL A 1 22.45 -10.64 24.72
CA VAL A 1 22.72 -10.85 23.29
C VAL A 1 23.47 -9.61 22.77
N PRO A 2 24.81 -9.58 22.85
CA PRO A 2 25.60 -8.32 22.79
C PRO A 2 25.95 -7.84 21.36
N ILE A 3 25.82 -8.70 20.36
CA ILE A 3 26.25 -8.41 18.97
C ILE A 3 25.30 -7.40 18.30
N TRP A 4 24.04 -7.37 18.73
CA TRP A 4 23.02 -6.50 18.15
C TRP A 4 23.15 -5.04 18.59
N GLU A 5 23.60 -4.78 19.82
CA GLU A 5 23.84 -3.41 20.30
C GLU A 5 24.94 -2.74 19.49
N ASN A 6 26.05 -3.43 19.24
CA ASN A 6 27.16 -2.89 18.46
C ASN A 6 26.76 -2.67 16.98
N ALA A 7 25.98 -3.60 16.40
CA ALA A 7 25.44 -3.42 15.05
C ALA A 7 24.47 -2.22 14.96
N LEU A 8 23.59 -2.04 15.95
CA LEU A 8 22.68 -0.89 15.99
C LEU A 8 23.42 0.44 16.20
N ASP A 9 24.49 0.44 16.99
CA ASP A 9 25.31 1.62 17.25
C ASP A 9 26.10 2.03 15.99
N LEU A 10 26.66 1.06 15.25
CA LEU A 10 27.29 1.27 13.94
C LEU A 10 26.31 1.81 12.90
N LEU A 11 25.06 1.37 12.93
CA LEU A 11 24.00 1.80 12.01
C LEU A 11 23.26 3.05 12.48
N SER A 12 23.51 3.54 13.70
CA SER A 12 22.81 4.69 14.26
C SER A 12 22.99 5.96 13.42
N GLY A 13 24.17 6.13 12.80
CA GLY A 13 24.46 7.19 11.84
C GLY A 13 23.79 7.01 10.48
N CYS A 14 23.44 5.78 10.10
CA CYS A 14 22.69 5.44 8.89
C CYS A 14 21.17 5.55 9.08
N ASN A 15 20.70 5.56 10.33
CA ASN A 15 19.28 5.74 10.69
C ASN A 15 18.82 7.21 10.59
N GLN A 16 19.71 8.11 10.15
CA GLN A 16 19.29 9.46 9.79
C GLN A 16 18.48 9.36 8.51
N THR A 17 17.15 9.37 8.64
CA THR A 17 16.25 9.70 7.53
C THR A 17 16.80 10.96 6.88
N LEU A 18 17.24 10.86 5.63
CA LEU A 18 17.60 12.02 4.81
C LEU A 18 16.57 13.11 5.08
N SER A 19 17.04 14.32 5.43
CA SER A 19 16.17 15.46 5.70
C SER A 19 15.11 15.52 4.62
N LYS A 20 13.82 15.44 5.00
CA LYS A 20 12.70 15.52 4.05
C LYS A 20 12.87 16.81 3.24
N SER A 21 13.45 16.73 2.04
CA SER A 21 13.36 17.83 1.11
C SER A 21 11.88 17.99 0.76
N SER A 22 11.42 19.20 0.51
CA SER A 22 10.03 19.49 0.11
C SER A 22 9.61 18.80 -1.19
N GLU A 23 10.55 18.14 -1.87
CA GLU A 23 10.36 17.38 -3.11
C GLU A 23 10.11 15.88 -2.86
N ILE A 24 10.30 15.38 -1.63
CA ILE A 24 10.07 13.96 -1.31
C ILE A 24 8.59 13.74 -1.03
N ALA A 25 7.92 13.01 -1.91
CA ALA A 25 6.58 12.49 -1.67
C ALA A 25 6.59 11.61 -0.40
N SER A 26 6.13 12.16 0.73
CA SER A 26 6.27 11.54 2.05
C SER A 26 5.24 10.44 2.37
N GLY A 27 4.71 9.79 1.33
CA GLY A 27 3.68 8.76 1.43
C GLY A 27 4.19 7.37 1.07
N TYR A 28 3.29 6.40 1.16
CA TYR A 28 3.52 5.00 0.85
C TYR A 28 2.70 4.60 -0.38
N HIS A 29 3.30 3.77 -1.23
CA HIS A 29 2.65 3.24 -2.42
C HIS A 29 1.74 2.03 -2.14
N LEU A 30 1.95 1.36 -1.01
CA LEU A 30 1.11 0.28 -0.48
C LEU A 30 0.90 0.51 1.01
N PRO A 31 -0.10 -0.13 1.65
CA PRO A 31 -0.32 0.08 3.08
C PRO A 31 0.89 -0.40 3.90
N PRO A 32 1.30 0.33 4.94
CA PRO A 32 2.33 -0.11 5.87
C PRO A 32 1.98 -1.49 6.49
N PRO A 33 2.91 -2.46 6.49
CA PRO A 33 2.66 -3.80 7.03
C PRO A 33 2.21 -3.81 8.50
N CYS A 34 2.62 -2.81 9.28
CA CYS A 34 2.23 -2.65 10.67
C CYS A 34 0.72 -2.52 10.86
N PHE A 35 -0.04 -2.08 9.85
CA PHE A 35 -1.50 -2.00 9.94
C PHE A 35 -2.14 -3.37 10.12
N PHE A 36 -1.60 -4.42 9.52
CA PHE A 36 -2.13 -5.77 9.65
C PHE A 36 -1.71 -6.44 10.97
N LEU A 37 -0.62 -5.99 11.58
CA LEU A 37 0.02 -6.64 12.73
C LEU A 37 -0.31 -5.97 14.07
N ALA A 38 -0.44 -4.64 14.09
CA ALA A 38 -0.63 -3.87 15.32
C ALA A 38 -1.98 -4.11 16.03
N PRO A 39 -3.12 -4.27 15.33
CA PRO A 39 -4.40 -4.46 15.99
C PRO A 39 -4.46 -5.76 16.77
N GLN A 40 -4.81 -5.65 18.06
CA GLN A 40 -5.05 -6.81 18.94
C GLN A 40 -6.46 -7.39 18.75
N ASP A 41 -7.41 -6.54 18.33
CA ASP A 41 -8.78 -6.96 18.05
C ASP A 41 -8.85 -7.79 16.76
N VAL A 42 -9.37 -9.02 16.89
CA VAL A 42 -9.50 -9.99 15.79
C VAL A 42 -10.38 -9.45 14.67
N LYS A 43 -11.46 -8.73 15.01
CA LYS A 43 -12.40 -8.17 14.03
C LYS A 43 -11.74 -7.07 13.22
N THR A 44 -11.05 -6.14 13.87
CA THR A 44 -10.30 -5.07 13.22
C THR A 44 -9.22 -5.62 12.30
N ARG A 45 -8.45 -6.60 12.79
CA ARG A 45 -7.42 -7.27 11.97
C ARG A 45 -8.04 -7.97 10.75
N SER A 46 -9.13 -8.71 10.94
CA SER A 46 -9.88 -9.34 9.85
C SER A 46 -10.25 -8.31 8.78
N ASN A 47 -10.87 -7.23 9.21
CA ASN A 47 -11.35 -6.18 8.32
C ASN A 47 -10.21 -5.54 7.54
N LEU A 48 -9.04 -5.31 8.14
CA LEU A 48 -7.88 -4.78 7.43
C LEU A 48 -7.37 -5.71 6.34
N PHE A 49 -7.27 -7.02 6.60
CA PHE A 49 -6.91 -8.00 5.58
C PHE A 49 -7.93 -8.01 4.43
N HIS A 50 -9.23 -8.06 4.74
CA HIS A 50 -10.28 -8.05 3.71
C HIS A 50 -10.33 -6.72 2.95
N GLY A 51 -10.11 -5.60 3.62
CA GLY A 51 -10.01 -4.28 3.02
C GLY A 51 -8.88 -4.21 2.00
N TRP A 52 -7.71 -4.74 2.33
CA TRP A 52 -6.59 -4.88 1.39
C TRP A 52 -6.96 -5.76 0.21
N LEU A 53 -7.50 -6.96 0.45
CA LEU A 53 -7.82 -7.90 -0.62
C LEU A 53 -8.80 -7.33 -1.65
N ARG A 54 -9.78 -6.54 -1.21
CA ARG A 54 -10.75 -5.87 -2.11
C ARG A 54 -10.13 -4.82 -3.01
N MET A 55 -9.12 -4.12 -2.53
CA MET A 55 -8.43 -3.07 -3.28
C MET A 55 -7.13 -3.53 -3.93
N ARG A 56 -6.70 -4.76 -3.65
CA ARG A 56 -5.41 -5.32 -4.07
C ARG A 56 -5.22 -5.16 -5.57
N ASP A 57 -6.18 -5.63 -6.36
CA ASP A 57 -6.03 -5.62 -7.82
C ASP A 57 -6.02 -4.21 -8.40
N LEU A 58 -6.77 -3.29 -7.80
CA LEU A 58 -6.70 -1.87 -8.15
C LEU A 58 -5.30 -1.29 -7.87
N VAL A 59 -4.76 -1.53 -6.67
CA VAL A 59 -3.43 -1.02 -6.30
C VAL A 59 -2.36 -1.62 -7.20
N LEU A 60 -2.41 -2.93 -7.44
CA LEU A 60 -1.47 -3.61 -8.34
C LEU A 60 -1.58 -3.09 -9.77
N TYR A 61 -2.79 -2.84 -10.26
CA TYR A 61 -3.00 -2.22 -11.57
C TYR A 61 -2.37 -0.83 -11.65
N LEU A 62 -2.58 0.02 -10.63
CA LEU A 62 -1.98 1.36 -10.58
C LEU A 62 -0.45 1.33 -10.51
N LEU A 63 0.14 0.31 -9.87
CA LEU A 63 1.60 0.13 -9.80
C LEU A 63 2.21 -0.40 -11.11
N ALA A 64 1.45 -1.23 -11.84
CA ALA A 64 1.89 -1.84 -13.09
C ALA A 64 1.66 -0.95 -14.31
N SER A 65 0.64 -0.08 -14.26
CA SER A 65 0.22 0.72 -15.40
C SER A 65 1.11 1.96 -15.60
N PRO A 66 1.77 2.12 -16.77
CA PRO A 66 2.57 3.32 -17.05
C PRO A 66 1.70 4.55 -17.34
N THR A 67 0.41 4.37 -17.61
CA THR A 67 -0.51 5.48 -17.93
C THR A 67 -1.18 6.07 -16.69
N CYS A 68 -1.16 5.34 -15.58
CA CYS A 68 -1.77 5.76 -14.32
C CYS A 68 -0.72 6.32 -13.36
N ASP A 69 -1.16 7.24 -12.50
CA ASP A 69 -0.33 7.66 -11.38
C ASP A 69 -0.50 6.62 -10.26
N SER A 70 0.62 6.17 -9.68
CA SER A 70 0.58 5.29 -8.50
C SER A 70 0.04 6.06 -7.29
N LEU A 71 -0.74 5.41 -6.44
CA LEU A 71 -1.15 5.99 -5.16
C LEU A 71 0.10 6.28 -4.31
N CYS A 72 0.12 7.43 -3.64
CA CYS A 72 1.15 7.75 -2.66
C CYS A 72 0.46 8.41 -1.46
N PHE A 73 0.09 7.58 -0.48
CA PHE A 73 -0.76 7.97 0.64
C PHE A 73 0.01 7.96 1.95
N SER A 74 -0.32 8.90 2.83
CA SER A 74 0.08 8.86 4.23
C SER A 74 -0.48 7.62 4.94
N CYS A 75 0.07 7.32 6.12
CA CYS A 75 -0.47 6.28 7.01
C CYS A 75 -1.98 6.46 7.26
N ASP A 76 -2.41 7.68 7.53
CA ASP A 76 -3.82 7.98 7.84
C ASP A 76 -4.73 7.74 6.62
N GLU A 77 -4.32 8.15 5.44
CA GLU A 77 -5.06 7.92 4.19
C GLU A 77 -5.18 6.43 3.85
N TRP A 78 -4.09 5.66 3.99
CA TRP A 78 -4.15 4.20 3.86
C TRP A 78 -5.09 3.56 4.86
N ARG A 79 -5.07 4.03 6.12
CA ARG A 79 -5.95 3.53 7.17
C ARG A 79 -7.42 3.80 6.85
N VAL A 80 -7.74 5.01 6.37
CA VAL A 80 -9.08 5.40 5.93
C VAL A 80 -9.56 4.56 4.75
N LEU A 81 -8.67 4.30 3.78
CA LEU A 81 -9.00 3.50 2.62
C LEU A 81 -9.33 2.05 2.99
N LEU A 82 -8.47 1.41 3.79
CA LEU A 82 -8.67 0.03 4.24
C LEU A 82 -9.95 -0.12 5.09
N ASP A 83 -10.26 0.85 5.95
CA ASP A 83 -11.51 0.83 6.70
C ASP A 83 -12.74 0.94 5.78
N THR A 84 -12.65 1.81 4.77
CA THR A 84 -13.73 2.04 3.81
C THR A 84 -14.00 0.76 3.01
N THR A 85 -12.97 0.12 2.48
CA THR A 85 -13.12 -1.09 1.66
C THR A 85 -13.49 -2.31 2.49
N ALA A 86 -13.13 -2.36 3.77
CA ALA A 86 -13.51 -3.44 4.68
C ALA A 86 -15.01 -3.48 5.01
N GLY A 87 -15.80 -2.50 4.60
CA GLY A 87 -17.23 -2.44 4.86
C GLY A 87 -17.59 -1.99 6.28
N PHE A 88 -16.70 -1.24 6.94
CA PHE A 88 -17.01 -0.60 8.22
C PHE A 88 -18.07 0.51 8.10
N TRP A 89 -18.55 0.82 6.89
CA TRP A 89 -19.44 1.94 6.65
C TRP A 89 -20.64 1.57 5.78
N SER A 90 -21.78 2.16 6.13
CA SER A 90 -23.02 2.12 5.36
C SER A 90 -23.31 3.53 4.82
N PRO A 91 -23.67 3.70 3.53
CA PRO A 91 -23.94 5.00 2.92
C PRO A 91 -25.04 5.85 3.53
N ASN A 92 -25.75 5.32 4.51
CA ASN A 92 -26.89 5.98 5.14
C ASN A 92 -26.54 6.72 6.44
N THR A 93 -25.29 6.72 6.92
CA THR A 93 -24.91 7.59 8.04
C THR A 93 -24.61 9.00 7.54
N SER A 94 -25.31 9.99 8.11
CA SER A 94 -25.25 11.43 7.82
C SER A 94 -23.91 12.09 8.20
N GLU A 95 -22.79 11.47 7.86
CA GLU A 95 -21.44 11.82 8.32
C GLU A 95 -20.66 12.70 7.33
N GLN A 96 -21.33 13.24 6.31
CA GLN A 96 -20.71 14.15 5.32
C GLN A 96 -20.08 15.40 5.95
N GLU A 97 -20.41 15.74 7.20
CA GLU A 97 -19.82 16.86 7.94
C GLU A 97 -18.72 16.46 8.94
N THR A 98 -18.42 15.17 9.08
CA THR A 98 -17.37 14.71 10.01
C THR A 98 -15.98 14.79 9.37
N LYS A 99 -14.93 15.07 10.17
CA LYS A 99 -13.52 15.06 9.71
C LYS A 99 -13.15 13.79 8.96
N ARG A 100 -13.68 12.63 9.39
CA ARG A 100 -13.45 11.32 8.76
C ARG A 100 -14.17 11.16 7.42
N GLY A 101 -15.38 11.72 7.28
CA GLY A 101 -16.09 11.79 6.01
C GLY A 101 -15.32 12.59 4.96
N ASN A 102 -14.77 13.74 5.34
CA ASN A 102 -13.94 14.57 4.45
C ASN A 102 -12.64 13.86 4.04
N GLN A 103 -11.92 13.22 4.97
CA GLN A 103 -10.73 12.44 4.65
C GLN A 103 -11.02 11.32 3.65
N ARG A 104 -12.18 10.68 3.78
CA ARG A 104 -12.60 9.67 2.81
C ARG A 104 -12.82 10.27 1.43
N LEU A 105 -13.57 11.36 1.31
CA LEU A 105 -13.79 12.03 0.01
C LEU A 105 -12.45 12.39 -0.66
N GLN A 106 -11.46 12.83 0.13
CA GLN A 106 -10.12 13.11 -0.36
C GLN A 106 -9.41 11.86 -0.91
N VAL A 107 -9.41 10.76 -0.15
CA VAL A 107 -8.84 9.47 -0.59
C VAL A 107 -9.51 8.98 -1.88
N MET A 108 -10.84 9.09 -1.96
CA MET A 108 -11.62 8.67 -3.13
C MET A 108 -11.28 9.51 -4.36
N ALA A 109 -11.25 10.84 -4.20
CA ALA A 109 -10.87 11.75 -5.27
C ALA A 109 -9.42 11.49 -5.77
N ALA A 110 -8.50 11.09 -4.87
CA ALA A 110 -7.15 10.74 -5.25
C ALA A 110 -7.07 9.43 -6.06
N ILE A 111 -7.88 8.43 -5.73
CA ILE A 111 -8.00 7.19 -6.53
C ILE A 111 -8.57 7.51 -7.91
N GLU A 112 -9.66 8.28 -7.98
CA GLU A 112 -10.26 8.70 -9.25
C GLU A 112 -9.26 9.47 -10.10
N LYS A 113 -8.53 10.41 -9.50
CA LYS A 113 -7.45 11.16 -10.17
C LYS A 113 -6.39 10.21 -10.76
N SER A 114 -5.98 9.21 -9.99
CA SER A 114 -4.98 8.21 -10.43
C SER A 114 -5.46 7.38 -11.63
N LEU A 115 -6.78 7.20 -11.76
CA LEU A 115 -7.42 6.48 -12.85
C LEU A 115 -7.85 7.37 -14.02
N GLN A 116 -7.73 8.71 -13.95
CA GLN A 116 -8.26 9.63 -14.99
C GLN A 116 -7.74 9.35 -16.40
N ARG A 117 -6.50 8.86 -16.51
CA ARG A 117 -5.86 8.51 -17.79
C ARG A 117 -6.11 7.07 -18.24
N SER A 118 -6.83 6.30 -17.43
CA SER A 118 -7.25 4.94 -17.78
C SER A 118 -8.65 4.93 -18.38
N SER A 119 -8.97 3.91 -19.17
CA SER A 119 -10.34 3.64 -19.61
C SER A 119 -11.20 2.99 -18.51
N ILE A 120 -10.69 2.87 -17.28
CA ILE A 120 -11.34 2.18 -16.17
C ILE A 120 -12.15 3.19 -15.37
N SER A 121 -13.47 3.00 -15.35
CA SER A 121 -14.35 3.69 -14.40
C SER A 121 -14.59 2.77 -13.21
N LEU A 122 -14.21 3.23 -12.02
CA LEU A 122 -14.27 2.42 -10.81
C LEU A 122 -15.29 3.00 -9.84
N LYS A 123 -16.28 2.20 -9.47
CA LYS A 123 -17.25 2.53 -8.42
C LYS A 123 -16.81 1.81 -7.15
N LEU A 124 -16.22 2.52 -6.19
CA LEU A 124 -15.70 1.91 -4.97
C LEU A 124 -16.81 1.32 -4.09
N GLU A 125 -18.05 1.81 -4.22
CA GLU A 125 -19.23 1.22 -3.61
C GLU A 125 -19.47 -0.21 -4.11
N ALA A 126 -19.00 -0.54 -5.32
CA ALA A 126 -19.05 -1.88 -5.89
C ALA A 126 -17.84 -2.74 -5.48
N ILE A 127 -16.80 -2.18 -4.86
CA ILE A 127 -15.63 -2.91 -4.34
C ILE A 127 -15.91 -3.43 -2.92
N ALA A 128 -16.57 -2.64 -2.08
CA ALA A 128 -16.87 -3.00 -0.69
C ALA A 128 -17.70 -4.29 -0.49
N PRO A 129 -18.65 -4.69 -1.35
CA PRO A 129 -19.40 -5.92 -1.18
C PRO A 129 -18.77 -7.15 -1.86
N GLN A 130 -17.62 -7.02 -2.55
CA GLN A 130 -17.06 -8.16 -3.28
C GLN A 130 -16.52 -9.22 -2.34
N VAL A 131 -16.71 -10.47 -2.76
CA VAL A 131 -16.07 -11.64 -2.16
C VAL A 131 -14.56 -11.45 -2.32
N THR A 132 -13.84 -11.56 -1.21
CA THR A 132 -12.39 -11.52 -1.23
C THR A 132 -11.87 -12.89 -1.60
N ASP A 133 -11.41 -13.03 -2.83
CA ASP A 133 -10.62 -14.17 -3.26
C ASP A 133 -9.13 -13.85 -3.12
N PHE A 134 -8.36 -14.79 -2.59
CA PHE A 134 -6.90 -14.70 -2.63
C PHE A 134 -6.34 -16.00 -3.18
N LYS A 135 -5.83 -15.94 -4.42
CA LYS A 135 -5.31 -17.13 -5.14
C LYS A 135 -6.32 -18.28 -5.11
N GLU A 136 -7.54 -17.99 -5.57
CA GLU A 136 -8.66 -18.93 -5.72
C GLU A 136 -9.27 -19.44 -4.40
N GLN A 137 -8.89 -18.87 -3.26
CA GLN A 137 -9.52 -19.19 -1.97
C GLN A 137 -10.56 -18.13 -1.60
N ASN A 138 -11.82 -18.56 -1.47
CA ASN A 138 -12.93 -17.74 -0.99
C ASN A 138 -12.79 -17.51 0.53
N LEU A 139 -12.66 -16.26 0.96
CA LEU A 139 -12.46 -15.91 2.37
C LEU A 139 -13.72 -15.32 3.01
N LEU A 140 -14.12 -15.87 4.14
CA LEU A 140 -15.27 -15.40 4.92
C LEU A 140 -14.88 -14.16 5.75
N GLN A 141 -15.57 -13.03 5.51
CA GLN A 141 -15.28 -11.72 6.12
C GLN A 141 -15.33 -11.69 7.67
N SER A 142 -16.01 -12.67 8.30
CA SER A 142 -16.23 -12.71 9.75
C SER A 142 -15.00 -13.10 10.58
N LYS A 143 -13.94 -13.62 9.96
CA LYS A 143 -12.71 -14.05 10.63
C LYS A 143 -11.50 -13.65 9.79
N PRO A 144 -10.37 -13.31 10.44
CA PRO A 144 -9.16 -13.08 9.68
C PRO A 144 -8.82 -14.32 8.85
N PRO A 145 -8.18 -14.15 7.69
CA PRO A 145 -7.73 -15.28 6.89
C PRO A 145 -6.86 -16.23 7.72
N GLU A 146 -6.73 -17.48 7.29
CA GLU A 146 -5.82 -18.43 7.92
C GLU A 146 -4.40 -17.84 8.05
N ALA A 147 -3.67 -18.19 9.11
CA ALA A 147 -2.34 -17.63 9.37
C ALA A 147 -1.39 -17.76 8.17
N THR A 148 -1.51 -18.84 7.38
CA THR A 148 -0.76 -19.06 6.15
C THR A 148 -1.08 -18.00 5.09
N ILE A 149 -2.35 -17.64 4.92
CA ILE A 149 -2.80 -16.60 4.00
C ILE A 149 -2.36 -15.22 4.49
N CYS A 150 -2.54 -14.94 5.78
CA CYS A 150 -2.06 -13.70 6.40
C CYS A 150 -0.55 -13.48 6.15
N ARG A 151 0.27 -14.52 6.32
CA ARG A 151 1.71 -14.48 6.02
C ARG A 151 1.99 -14.18 4.54
N ARG A 152 1.24 -14.77 3.61
CA ARG A 152 1.40 -14.51 2.17
C ARG A 152 1.05 -13.08 1.79
N ILE A 153 -0.04 -12.56 2.36
CA ILE A 153 -0.44 -11.16 2.17
C ILE A 153 0.63 -10.23 2.72
N LEU A 154 1.11 -10.47 3.94
CA LEU A 154 2.17 -9.69 4.55
C LEU A 154 3.45 -9.73 3.71
N TRP A 155 3.84 -10.91 3.22
CA TRP A 155 5.01 -11.05 2.37
C TRP A 155 4.86 -10.24 1.07
N GLU A 156 3.70 -10.34 0.40
CA GLU A 156 3.42 -9.58 -0.83
C GLU A 156 3.48 -8.07 -0.58
N VAL A 157 2.82 -7.58 0.48
CA VAL A 157 2.81 -6.14 0.82
C VAL A 157 4.21 -5.64 1.20
N ASN A 158 4.98 -6.42 1.97
CA ASN A 158 6.35 -6.05 2.34
C ASN A 158 7.26 -6.02 1.12
N GLU A 159 7.23 -7.06 0.29
CA GLU A 159 8.07 -7.16 -0.91
C GLU A 159 7.76 -6.00 -1.87
N LEU A 160 6.50 -5.74 -2.15
CA LEU A 160 6.11 -4.65 -3.04
C LEU A 160 6.47 -3.28 -2.46
N ASN A 161 6.24 -3.03 -1.16
CA ASN A 161 6.67 -1.78 -0.52
C ASN A 161 8.17 -1.58 -0.67
N PHE A 162 8.96 -2.60 -0.33
CA PHE A 162 10.41 -2.55 -0.45
C PHE A 162 10.87 -2.23 -1.88
N ARG A 163 10.24 -2.85 -2.89
CA ARG A 163 10.52 -2.53 -4.30
C ARG A 163 10.21 -1.07 -4.63
N GLN A 164 9.09 -0.53 -4.17
CA GLN A 164 8.71 0.87 -4.42
C GLN A 164 9.64 1.85 -3.70
N GLU A 165 10.08 1.53 -2.49
CA GLU A 165 11.05 2.32 -1.74
C GLU A 165 12.42 2.31 -2.44
N LEU A 166 12.86 1.14 -2.95
CA LEU A 166 14.11 1.05 -3.71
C LEU A 166 14.03 1.85 -5.01
N ILE A 167 12.93 1.76 -5.77
CA ILE A 167 12.72 2.56 -7.00
C ILE A 167 12.75 4.06 -6.66
N SER A 168 12.12 4.47 -5.56
CA SER A 168 12.07 5.86 -5.14
C SER A 168 13.45 6.37 -4.74
N LEU A 169 14.21 5.58 -3.99
CA LEU A 169 15.58 5.89 -3.59
C LEU A 169 16.52 5.97 -4.81
N ASP A 170 16.43 4.97 -5.69
CA ASP A 170 17.19 4.93 -6.95
C ASP A 170 16.92 6.20 -7.77
N ARG A 171 15.65 6.56 -8.00
CA ARG A 171 15.28 7.81 -8.69
C ARG A 171 15.92 9.07 -8.08
N GLN A 172 16.02 9.13 -6.76
CA GLN A 172 16.62 10.28 -6.06
C GLN A 172 18.14 10.34 -6.18
N LEU A 173 18.81 9.19 -6.09
CA LEU A 173 20.27 9.12 -6.12
C LEU A 173 20.85 9.13 -7.54
N ASP A 174 20.00 9.11 -8.56
CA ASP A 174 20.45 9.06 -9.94
C ASP A 174 21.12 10.34 -10.40
N THR A 175 22.28 10.16 -11.00
CA THR A 175 22.99 11.19 -11.74
C THR A 175 23.37 10.72 -13.14
N SER A 176 22.96 9.50 -13.52
CA SER A 176 23.43 8.81 -14.72
C SER A 176 22.68 9.19 -16.01
N HIS A 177 21.66 10.06 -15.93
CA HIS A 177 20.80 10.50 -17.05
C HIS A 177 20.20 9.35 -17.88
N ARG A 178 20.14 8.13 -17.34
CA ARG A 178 19.56 6.97 -18.02
C ARG A 178 18.06 7.14 -18.21
N SER A 179 17.51 6.47 -19.24
CA SER A 179 16.06 6.46 -19.43
C SER A 179 15.38 5.71 -18.27
N SER A 180 14.14 6.09 -17.95
CA SER A 180 13.35 5.43 -16.91
C SER A 180 13.04 3.96 -17.23
N VAL A 181 13.07 3.59 -18.51
CA VAL A 181 12.81 2.23 -19.00
C VAL A 181 14.02 1.33 -18.73
N ASP A 182 15.21 1.73 -19.23
CA ASP A 182 16.45 0.95 -19.04
C ASP A 182 16.73 0.68 -17.58
N ARG A 183 16.37 1.64 -16.72
CA ARG A 183 16.59 1.55 -15.30
C ARG A 183 15.61 0.63 -14.59
N ARG A 184 14.36 0.60 -15.05
CA ARG A 184 13.38 -0.36 -14.56
C ARG A 184 13.81 -1.78 -14.88
N ASP A 185 14.35 -2.01 -16.07
CA ASP A 185 14.88 -3.33 -16.46
C ASP A 185 16.05 -3.77 -15.56
N VAL A 186 16.97 -2.85 -15.21
CA VAL A 186 18.07 -3.15 -14.27
C VAL A 186 17.53 -3.48 -12.87
N LEU A 187 16.57 -2.71 -12.36
CA LEU A 187 15.98 -2.98 -11.05
C LEU A 187 15.18 -4.29 -11.04
N ASP A 188 14.48 -4.61 -12.13
CA ASP A 188 13.73 -5.85 -12.25
C ASP A 188 14.65 -7.08 -12.35
N ALA A 189 15.83 -6.94 -12.97
CA ALA A 189 16.86 -7.99 -13.01
C ALA A 189 17.38 -8.37 -11.62
N CYS A 190 17.48 -7.40 -10.69
CA CYS A 190 17.86 -7.65 -9.30
C CYS A 190 16.87 -8.58 -8.57
N TRP A 191 15.60 -8.57 -8.97
CA TRP A 191 14.54 -9.37 -8.33
C TRP A 191 14.39 -10.77 -8.91
N ALA A 192 14.66 -10.91 -10.20
CA ALA A 192 14.58 -12.19 -10.89
C ALA A 192 15.81 -13.09 -10.65
N GLY A 193 16.84 -12.57 -9.96
CA GLY A 193 18.07 -13.31 -9.66
C GLY A 193 18.96 -13.51 -10.89
N TYR A 194 18.83 -12.65 -11.90
CA TYR A 194 19.65 -12.67 -13.12
C TYR A 194 20.85 -11.71 -13.06
N ALA A 195 21.09 -11.09 -11.90
CA ALA A 195 22.22 -10.18 -11.65
C ALA A 195 23.50 -10.94 -11.27
#